data_AF-A0A6P6TIA5-F1
#
_entry.id   AF-A0A6P6TIA5-F1
#
_cell.length_a   1.000
_cell.length_b   1.000
_cell.length_c   1.000
_cell.angle_alpha   90.00
_cell.angle_beta   90.00
_cell.angle_gamma   90.00
#
_symmetry.space_group_name_H-M   'P 1'
#
loop_
_entity.id
_entity.type
_entity.pdbx_description
1 polymer ?
#
loop_
_entity_poly.entity_id
_entity_poly.type
_entity_poly.pdbx_seq_one_letter_code
_entity_poly.pdbx_strand_id
1 'polypeptide(L)'
;MASNEERSFASHYMVLAPKEATIFDLLRFLLSSRADNRRFIFTPRGTRLPFPKRVVLVGSVVMQIILFILAGPLALLGHAIENWLNLLYVNGGFMGIIFKILRGRRPEKTPDRDSPKYRSLTGLSDDREELAENILIDDTRYNSALAIMAAKVVYENPAHIEYVVSKIWKMEFMGFYDFWNAFQRKPTTQAMLFRQNKDTDSELICVAFRGTEPFAADDWITDMDLSYYELPNVGRAHCGFMEALGLQRGSGWPKNIPQSNRQYAYYTIREILKKRMV
;
A
#
# COMPACT_ATOMS: atom_id res chain seq x y z
N MET A 1 8.14 -6.34 20.94
CA MET A 1 8.76 -5.27 21.75
C MET A 1 9.79 -4.60 20.85
N ALA A 2 9.54 -3.35 20.46
CA ALA A 2 10.53 -2.57 19.72
C ALA A 2 11.51 -1.97 20.74
N SER A 3 12.77 -2.42 20.75
CA SER A 3 13.80 -1.86 21.64
C SER A 3 14.27 -0.50 21.12
N ASN A 4 14.87 0.32 21.99
CA ASN A 4 15.51 1.58 21.56
C ASN A 4 16.62 1.35 20.51
N GLU A 5 17.20 0.15 20.44
CA GLU A 5 18.24 -0.19 19.46
C GLU A 5 17.73 -0.17 18.02
N GLU A 6 16.45 -0.52 17.81
CA GLU A 6 15.83 -0.55 16.48
C GLU A 6 15.67 0.83 15.84
N ARG A 7 15.86 1.89 16.63
CA ARG A 7 15.68 3.29 16.24
C ARG A 7 16.97 4.10 16.38
N SER A 8 18.10 3.44 16.61
CA SER A 8 19.40 4.08 16.83
C SER A 8 19.89 4.96 15.67
N PHE A 9 19.32 4.79 14.47
CA PHE A 9 19.63 5.61 13.30
C PHE A 9 19.02 7.04 13.34
N ALA A 10 18.04 7.32 14.21
CA ALA A 10 17.36 8.62 14.27
C ALA A 10 17.49 9.28 15.66
N SER A 11 17.97 10.52 15.70
CA SER A 11 18.13 11.28 16.95
C SER A 11 16.82 11.93 17.44
N HIS A 12 15.92 12.27 16.51
CA HIS A 12 14.60 12.80 16.81
C HIS A 12 13.54 11.92 16.14
N TYR A 13 12.56 11.49 16.92
CA TYR A 13 11.48 10.62 16.45
C TYR A 13 10.29 10.68 17.40
N MET A 14 9.15 10.21 16.92
CA MET A 14 7.98 9.90 17.72
C MET A 14 7.37 8.64 17.13
N VAL A 15 7.32 7.55 17.88
CA VAL A 15 6.78 6.28 17.39
C VAL A 15 5.69 5.80 18.33
N LEU A 16 4.52 5.53 17.78
CA LEU A 16 3.38 4.98 18.48
C LEU A 16 3.48 3.44 18.52
N ALA A 17 2.97 2.86 19.60
CA ALA A 17 2.79 1.43 19.76
C ALA A 17 1.40 1.17 20.35
N PRO A 18 0.34 1.24 19.53
CA PRO A 18 -1.05 1.11 19.98
C PRO A 18 -1.30 -0.18 20.77
N LYS A 19 -0.66 -1.29 20.36
CA LYS A 19 -0.79 -2.60 21.02
C LYS A 19 -0.27 -2.63 22.46
N GLU A 20 0.56 -1.67 22.84
CA GLU A 20 1.08 -1.53 24.21
C GLU A 20 0.26 -0.54 25.06
N ALA A 21 -0.76 0.11 24.48
CA ALA A 21 -1.59 1.10 25.16
C ALA A 21 -2.68 0.45 26.03
N THR A 22 -2.82 0.94 27.25
CA THR A 22 -4.02 0.72 28.07
C THR A 22 -4.91 1.96 28.06
N ILE A 23 -6.20 1.80 28.40
CA ILE A 23 -7.12 2.94 28.58
C ILE A 23 -6.55 3.95 29.59
N PHE A 24 -5.96 3.45 30.68
CA PHE A 24 -5.31 4.29 31.70
C PHE A 24 -4.10 5.06 31.16
N ASP A 25 -3.30 4.46 30.27
CA ASP A 25 -2.17 5.14 29.63
C ASP A 25 -2.65 6.31 28.75
N LEU A 26 -3.72 6.10 27.99
CA LEU A 26 -4.31 7.13 27.13
C LEU A 26 -4.88 8.29 27.95
N LEU A 27 -5.66 8.00 28.99
CA LEU A 27 -6.20 9.03 29.90
C LEU A 27 -5.07 9.80 30.60
N ARG A 28 -4.06 9.10 31.11
CA ARG A 28 -2.90 9.72 31.77
C ARG A 28 -2.11 10.61 30.81
N PHE A 29 -2.01 10.24 29.54
CA PHE A 29 -1.35 11.05 28.52
C PHE A 29 -2.17 12.31 28.17
N LEU A 30 -3.50 12.26 28.22
CA LEU A 30 -4.31 13.49 28.10
C LEU A 30 -4.09 14.45 29.27
N LEU A 31 -3.95 13.93 30.50
CA LEU A 31 -3.79 14.74 31.72
C LEU A 31 -2.36 15.29 31.92
N SER A 32 -1.33 14.68 31.33
CA SER A 32 0.07 15.04 31.57
C SER A 32 0.84 15.25 30.27
N SER A 33 1.59 16.35 30.20
CA SER A 33 2.34 16.76 29.00
C SER A 33 3.57 15.92 28.69
N ARG A 34 4.07 15.11 29.64
CA ARG A 34 5.24 14.24 29.43
C ARG A 34 4.90 13.07 28.51
N ALA A 35 5.62 12.97 27.39
CA ALA A 35 5.44 11.93 26.39
C ALA A 35 6.47 10.79 26.52
N ASP A 36 7.63 11.07 27.10
CA ASP A 36 8.77 10.16 27.24
C ASP A 36 8.61 9.09 28.34
N ASN A 37 7.49 9.09 29.06
CA ASN A 37 7.18 8.15 30.15
C ASN A 37 5.83 7.47 29.93
N ARG A 38 5.70 6.81 28.77
CA ARG A 38 4.49 6.10 28.32
C ARG A 38 4.90 4.83 27.59
N ARG A 39 4.06 3.80 27.67
CA ARG A 39 4.29 2.51 26.99
C ARG A 39 4.00 2.57 25.49
N PHE A 40 2.98 3.33 25.09
CA PHE A 40 2.49 3.37 23.71
C PHE A 40 3.09 4.48 22.85
N ILE A 41 3.98 5.32 23.39
CA ILE A 41 4.63 6.39 22.63
C ILE A 41 6.10 6.47 23.02
N PHE A 42 6.96 6.37 22.03
CA PHE A 42 8.40 6.43 22.16
C PHE A 42 8.90 7.75 21.59
N THR A 43 9.54 8.55 22.45
CA THR A 43 10.10 9.86 22.11
C THR A 43 11.43 10.05 22.84
N PRO A 44 12.30 10.98 22.39
CA PRO A 44 13.48 11.38 23.15
C PRO A 44 13.13 11.83 24.58
N ARG A 45 14.06 11.61 25.52
CA ARG A 45 13.87 12.00 26.92
C ARG A 45 13.60 13.50 27.05
N GLY A 46 12.68 13.87 27.93
CA GLY A 46 12.26 15.25 28.17
C GLY A 46 11.17 15.77 27.22
N THR A 47 10.73 14.97 26.25
CA THR A 47 9.70 15.39 25.29
C THR A 47 8.38 15.74 25.99
N ARG A 48 7.92 16.98 25.76
CA ARG A 48 6.61 17.46 26.22
C ARG A 48 5.75 17.88 25.03
N LEU A 49 4.47 17.52 25.08
CA LEU A 49 3.52 17.80 24.00
C LEU A 49 2.37 18.70 24.50
N PRO A 50 1.96 19.71 23.71
CA PRO A 50 0.81 20.56 24.03
C PRO A 50 -0.49 19.74 23.94
N PHE A 51 -1.50 20.15 24.70
CA PHE A 51 -2.76 19.39 24.83
C PHE A 51 -3.43 19.05 23.49
N PRO A 52 -3.58 19.98 22.51
CA PRO A 52 -4.19 19.64 21.22
C PRO A 52 -3.46 18.50 20.49
N LYS A 53 -2.13 18.50 20.50
CA LYS A 53 -1.34 17.41 19.89
C LYS A 53 -1.55 16.08 20.61
N ARG A 54 -1.69 16.08 21.94
CA ARG A 54 -1.96 14.86 22.71
C ARG A 54 -3.32 14.27 22.37
N VAL A 55 -4.35 15.10 22.20
CA VAL A 55 -5.70 14.66 21.78
C VAL A 55 -5.65 13.97 20.42
N VAL A 56 -4.97 14.59 19.44
CA VAL A 56 -4.81 14.01 18.09
C VAL A 56 -4.10 12.66 18.15
N LEU A 57 -3.01 12.55 18.92
CA LEU A 57 -2.27 11.29 19.07
C LEU A 57 -3.10 10.20 19.75
N VAL A 58 -3.88 10.53 20.78
CA VAL A 58 -4.80 9.57 21.40
C VAL A 58 -5.87 9.13 20.40
N GLY A 59 -6.43 10.05 19.62
CA GLY A 59 -7.39 9.73 18.57
C GLY A 59 -6.82 8.77 17.52
N SER A 60 -5.60 9.03 17.05
CA SER A 60 -4.85 8.14 16.16
C SER A 60 -4.68 6.74 16.76
N VAL A 61 -4.20 6.64 18.00
CA VAL A 61 -4.01 5.34 18.69
C VAL A 61 -5.33 4.58 18.86
N VAL A 62 -6.41 5.27 19.24
CA VAL A 62 -7.74 4.67 19.37
C VAL A 62 -8.24 4.14 18.03
N MET A 63 -8.09 4.91 16.94
CA MET A 63 -8.49 4.44 15.61
C MET A 63 -7.68 3.22 15.18
N GLN A 64 -6.37 3.22 15.41
CA GLN A 64 -5.53 2.05 15.13
C GLN A 64 -6.00 0.81 15.92
N ILE A 65 -6.36 0.95 17.21
CA ILE A 65 -6.92 -0.14 18.02
C ILE A 65 -8.25 -0.65 17.44
N ILE A 66 -9.15 0.25 17.05
CA ILE A 66 -10.44 -0.12 16.42
C ILE A 66 -10.20 -0.91 15.13
N LEU A 67 -9.31 -0.44 14.27
CA LEU A 67 -8.96 -1.11 13.01
C LEU A 67 -8.32 -2.49 13.26
N PHE A 68 -7.45 -2.62 14.27
CA PHE A 68 -6.89 -3.92 14.65
C PHE A 68 -7.97 -4.92 15.06
N ILE A 69 -8.99 -4.48 15.82
CA ILE A 69 -10.11 -5.34 16.23
C ILE A 69 -10.99 -5.72 15.03
N LEU A 70 -11.21 -4.76 14.12
CA LEU A 70 -12.07 -4.95 12.95
C LEU A 70 -11.36 -5.57 11.74
N ALA A 71 -10.05 -5.87 11.82
CA ALA A 71 -9.26 -6.32 10.68
C ALA A 71 -9.82 -7.58 10.00
N GLY A 72 -10.14 -8.62 10.77
CA GLY A 72 -10.74 -9.86 10.25
C GLY A 72 -12.14 -9.63 9.64
N PRO A 73 -13.08 -9.02 10.38
CA PRO A 73 -14.40 -8.66 9.85
C PRO A 73 -14.35 -7.81 8.58
N LEU A 74 -13.45 -6.81 8.53
CA LEU A 74 -13.30 -5.91 7.38
C LEU A 74 -12.79 -6.66 6.15
N ALA A 75 -11.79 -7.53 6.31
CA ALA A 75 -11.27 -8.37 5.23
C ALA A 75 -12.34 -9.34 4.70
N LEU A 76 -13.14 -9.96 5.59
CA LEU A 76 -14.24 -10.84 5.19
C LEU A 76 -15.32 -10.08 4.42
N LEU A 77 -15.67 -8.88 4.88
CA LEU A 77 -16.62 -8.00 4.19
C LEU A 77 -16.14 -7.66 2.78
N GLY A 78 -14.86 -7.28 2.64
CA GLY A 78 -14.25 -7.01 1.35
C GLY A 78 -14.30 -8.21 0.42
N HIS A 79 -13.91 -9.38 0.90
CA HIS A 79 -13.97 -10.62 0.14
C HIS A 79 -15.40 -10.92 -0.36
N ALA A 80 -16.40 -10.75 0.52
CA ALA A 80 -17.80 -10.96 0.17
C ALA A 80 -18.30 -9.97 -0.89
N ILE A 81 -18.02 -8.67 -0.70
CA ILE A 81 -18.41 -7.60 -1.64
C ILE A 81 -17.77 -7.81 -3.01
N GLU A 82 -16.45 -8.00 -3.07
CA GLU A 82 -15.75 -8.18 -4.35
C GLU A 82 -16.20 -9.45 -5.07
N ASN A 83 -16.36 -10.58 -4.36
CA ASN A 83 -16.87 -11.80 -5.00
C ASN A 83 -18.29 -11.63 -5.52
N TRP A 84 -19.16 -10.96 -4.77
CA TRP A 84 -20.52 -10.69 -5.21
C TRP A 84 -20.55 -9.80 -6.45
N LEU A 85 -19.79 -8.70 -6.46
CA LEU A 85 -19.73 -7.79 -7.60
C LEU A 85 -19.09 -8.47 -8.83
N ASN A 86 -18.04 -9.28 -8.65
CA ASN A 86 -17.45 -10.05 -9.75
C ASN A 86 -18.42 -11.10 -10.29
N LEU A 87 -19.19 -11.78 -9.43
CA LEU A 87 -20.22 -12.72 -9.86
C LEU A 87 -21.25 -12.04 -10.77
N LEU A 88 -21.67 -10.82 -10.40
CA LEU A 88 -22.55 -10.01 -11.25
C LEU A 88 -21.82 -9.65 -12.56
N TYR A 89 -20.60 -9.13 -12.48
CA TYR A 89 -19.81 -8.67 -13.63
C TYR A 89 -19.62 -9.76 -14.70
N VAL A 90 -19.10 -10.94 -14.34
CA VAL A 90 -18.86 -12.05 -15.30
C VAL A 90 -20.14 -12.64 -15.89
N ASN A 91 -21.28 -12.40 -15.24
CA ASN A 91 -22.57 -12.87 -15.72
C ASN A 91 -23.36 -11.84 -16.54
N GLY A 92 -22.84 -10.63 -16.75
CA GLY A 92 -23.55 -9.54 -17.45
C GLY A 92 -24.57 -8.84 -16.55
N GLY A 93 -24.26 -8.72 -15.26
CA GLY A 93 -25.11 -8.14 -14.24
C GLY A 93 -26.22 -9.06 -13.75
N PHE A 94 -27.08 -8.53 -12.89
CA PHE A 94 -28.21 -9.26 -12.30
C PHE A 94 -29.18 -9.79 -13.38
N MET A 95 -29.52 -8.96 -14.37
CA MET A 95 -30.36 -9.38 -15.49
C MET A 95 -29.68 -10.43 -16.37
N GLY A 96 -28.36 -10.34 -16.54
CA GLY A 96 -27.59 -11.36 -17.26
C GLY A 96 -27.67 -12.74 -16.62
N ILE A 97 -27.63 -12.83 -15.29
CA ILE A 97 -27.86 -14.08 -14.54
C ILE A 97 -29.27 -14.63 -14.83
N ILE A 98 -30.31 -13.79 -14.71
CA ILE A 98 -31.69 -14.18 -14.98
C ILE A 98 -31.83 -14.71 -16.41
N PHE A 99 -31.33 -13.99 -17.41
CA PHE A 99 -31.42 -14.41 -18.81
C PHE A 99 -30.62 -15.67 -19.11
N LYS A 100 -29.46 -15.89 -18.47
CA LYS A 100 -28.73 -17.16 -18.59
C LYS A 100 -29.60 -18.33 -18.10
N ILE A 101 -30.19 -18.21 -16.93
CA ILE A 101 -31.08 -19.23 -16.35
C ILE A 101 -32.28 -19.49 -17.27
N LEU A 102 -32.97 -18.43 -17.72
CA LEU A 102 -34.13 -18.55 -18.62
C LEU A 102 -33.78 -19.20 -19.97
N ARG A 103 -32.56 -18.98 -20.48
CA ARG A 103 -32.05 -19.60 -21.72
C ARG A 103 -31.44 -21.01 -21.50
N GLY A 104 -31.60 -21.59 -20.31
CA GLY A 104 -31.03 -22.90 -19.97
C GLY A 104 -29.50 -22.92 -19.83
N ARG A 105 -28.85 -21.76 -19.78
CA ARG A 105 -27.40 -21.64 -19.56
C ARG A 105 -27.12 -21.59 -18.07
N ARG A 106 -26.01 -22.19 -17.64
CA ARG A 106 -25.57 -22.14 -16.24
C ARG A 106 -24.78 -20.84 -16.01
N PRO A 107 -25.20 -19.97 -15.07
CA PRO A 107 -24.37 -18.86 -14.62
C PRO A 107 -23.05 -19.38 -14.05
N GLU A 108 -22.01 -18.58 -14.17
CA GLU A 108 -20.75 -18.84 -13.47
C GLU A 108 -20.99 -18.73 -11.97
N LYS A 109 -20.49 -19.68 -11.19
CA LYS A 109 -20.82 -19.81 -9.76
C LYS A 109 -19.78 -19.18 -8.83
N THR A 110 -18.53 -19.16 -9.25
CA THR A 110 -17.42 -18.70 -8.41
C THR A 110 -16.45 -17.94 -9.31
N PRO A 111 -16.30 -16.62 -9.14
CA PRO A 111 -15.26 -15.88 -9.83
C PRO A 111 -13.88 -16.36 -9.39
N ASP A 112 -13.02 -16.67 -10.35
CA ASP A 112 -11.62 -17.03 -10.10
C ASP A 112 -10.80 -15.76 -9.82
N ARG A 113 -10.32 -15.59 -8.58
CA ARG A 113 -9.61 -14.39 -8.12
C ARG A 113 -8.26 -14.17 -8.79
N ASP A 114 -7.65 -15.24 -9.29
CA ASP A 114 -6.36 -15.20 -9.98
C ASP A 114 -6.53 -15.02 -11.49
N SER A 115 -7.77 -14.94 -11.97
CA SER A 115 -8.09 -14.71 -13.37
C SER A 115 -7.84 -13.26 -13.77
N PRO A 116 -7.38 -12.99 -15.01
CA PRO A 116 -7.37 -11.64 -15.56
C PRO A 116 -8.77 -11.03 -15.74
N LYS A 117 -9.85 -11.78 -15.48
CA LYS A 117 -11.22 -11.25 -15.51
C LYS A 117 -11.71 -10.74 -14.14
N TYR A 118 -11.04 -11.15 -13.07
CA TYR A 118 -11.42 -10.74 -11.72
C TYR A 118 -10.96 -9.32 -11.46
N ARG A 119 -11.83 -8.53 -10.84
CA ARG A 119 -11.62 -7.12 -10.56
C ARG A 119 -11.64 -6.83 -9.07
N SER A 120 -10.76 -5.96 -8.61
CA SER A 120 -10.87 -5.36 -7.29
C SER A 120 -12.11 -4.45 -7.22
N LEU A 121 -12.51 -4.04 -6.01
CA LEU A 121 -13.56 -3.01 -5.87
C LEU A 121 -13.19 -1.71 -6.63
N THR A 122 -11.91 -1.36 -6.68
CA THR A 122 -11.40 -0.18 -7.41
C THR A 122 -11.64 -0.33 -8.91
N GLY A 123 -11.26 -1.47 -9.51
CA GLY A 123 -11.49 -1.75 -10.93
C GLY A 123 -12.97 -1.88 -11.30
N LEU A 124 -13.83 -2.32 -10.38
CA LEU A 124 -15.28 -2.35 -10.60
C LEU A 124 -15.94 -0.98 -10.51
N SER A 125 -15.31 -0.02 -9.82
CA SER A 125 -15.80 1.36 -9.69
C SER A 125 -15.43 2.23 -10.90
N ASP A 126 -14.36 1.86 -11.62
CA ASP A 126 -13.92 2.51 -12.85
C ASP A 126 -13.27 1.48 -13.79
N ASP A 127 -14.04 1.02 -14.76
CA ASP A 127 -13.70 -0.06 -15.71
C ASP A 127 -12.83 0.37 -16.90
N ARG A 128 -12.44 1.65 -16.97
CA ARG A 128 -11.60 2.15 -18.07
C ARG A 128 -10.20 1.56 -17.96
N GLU A 129 -9.74 0.85 -18.98
CA GLU A 129 -8.36 0.32 -19.01
C GLU A 129 -7.53 0.94 -20.13
N GLU A 130 -8.17 1.52 -21.14
CA GLU A 130 -7.48 2.06 -22.30
C GLU A 130 -6.84 3.41 -21.98
N LEU A 131 -5.63 3.61 -22.51
CA LEU A 131 -5.05 4.95 -22.56
C LEU A 131 -5.80 5.76 -23.61
N ALA A 132 -6.02 7.04 -23.34
CA ALA A 132 -6.76 7.90 -24.26
C ALA A 132 -6.01 8.04 -25.60
N GLU A 133 -6.67 7.67 -26.71
CA GLU A 133 -6.05 7.65 -28.05
C GLU A 133 -5.53 9.02 -28.51
N ASN A 134 -6.09 10.10 -27.98
CA ASN A 134 -5.71 11.47 -28.31
C ASN A 134 -4.56 12.04 -27.47
N ILE A 135 -4.02 11.27 -26.50
CA ILE A 135 -2.84 11.65 -25.71
C ILE A 135 -1.66 10.81 -26.22
N LEU A 136 -0.96 11.36 -27.20
CA LEU A 136 0.22 10.75 -27.79
C LEU A 136 1.42 10.78 -26.83
N ILE A 137 2.44 9.97 -27.10
CA ILE A 137 3.63 9.80 -26.24
C ILE A 137 4.41 11.12 -26.03
N ASP A 138 4.44 11.98 -27.05
CA ASP A 138 5.09 13.28 -27.05
C ASP A 138 4.24 14.40 -26.40
N ASP A 139 2.98 14.11 -26.06
CA ASP A 139 2.11 15.05 -25.37
C ASP A 139 2.58 15.24 -23.91
N THR A 140 2.65 16.51 -23.48
CA THR A 140 2.97 16.88 -22.09
C THR A 140 2.09 16.21 -21.02
N ARG A 141 0.88 15.78 -21.41
CA ARG A 141 -0.10 15.09 -20.55
C ARG A 141 0.10 13.58 -20.50
N TYR A 142 0.94 13.00 -21.35
CA TYR A 142 1.10 11.55 -21.47
C TYR A 142 1.50 10.90 -20.16
N ASN A 143 2.58 11.39 -19.55
CA ASN A 143 3.11 10.82 -18.31
C ASN A 143 2.10 10.90 -17.15
N SER A 144 1.33 11.98 -17.07
CA SER A 144 0.30 12.10 -16.02
C SER A 144 -0.91 11.20 -16.29
N ALA A 145 -1.36 11.09 -17.54
CA ALA A 145 -2.43 10.17 -17.92
C ALA A 145 -2.03 8.70 -17.65
N LEU A 146 -0.81 8.31 -18.04
CA LEU A 146 -0.27 6.99 -17.77
C LEU A 146 -0.14 6.72 -16.27
N ALA A 147 0.36 7.70 -15.50
CA ALA A 147 0.48 7.58 -14.04
C ALA A 147 -0.88 7.38 -13.34
N ILE A 148 -1.92 8.10 -13.78
CA ILE A 148 -3.30 7.93 -13.25
C ILE A 148 -3.79 6.50 -13.51
N MET A 149 -3.63 6.01 -14.74
CA MET A 149 -4.06 4.66 -15.10
C MET A 149 -3.25 3.60 -14.36
N ALA A 150 -1.94 3.80 -14.20
CA ALA A 150 -1.07 2.91 -13.44
C ALA A 150 -1.43 2.87 -11.95
N ALA A 151 -1.69 4.03 -11.33
CA ALA A 151 -2.11 4.14 -9.94
C ALA A 151 -3.45 3.46 -9.66
N LYS A 152 -4.32 3.35 -10.68
CA LYS A 152 -5.55 2.56 -10.60
C LYS A 152 -5.30 1.07 -10.79
N VAL A 153 -4.65 0.69 -11.88
CA VAL A 153 -4.49 -0.71 -12.30
C VAL A 153 -3.68 -1.54 -11.29
N VAL A 154 -2.76 -0.93 -10.55
CA VAL A 154 -1.95 -1.64 -9.53
C VAL A 154 -2.78 -2.26 -8.38
N TYR A 155 -4.04 -1.85 -8.20
CA TYR A 155 -4.98 -2.48 -7.26
C TYR A 155 -5.48 -3.86 -7.71
N GLU A 156 -5.35 -4.18 -8.99
CA GLU A 156 -5.85 -5.42 -9.57
C GLU A 156 -4.93 -6.62 -9.27
N ASN A 157 -5.42 -7.83 -9.52
CA ASN A 157 -4.59 -9.03 -9.35
C ASN A 157 -3.47 -9.09 -10.42
N PRO A 158 -2.37 -9.84 -10.18
CA PRO A 158 -1.21 -9.85 -11.08
C PRO A 158 -1.52 -10.26 -12.52
N ALA A 159 -2.42 -11.24 -12.73
CA ALA A 159 -2.78 -11.69 -14.07
C ALA A 159 -3.55 -10.61 -14.84
N HIS A 160 -4.43 -9.87 -14.13
CA HIS A 160 -5.13 -8.75 -14.72
C HIS A 160 -4.17 -7.59 -15.07
N ILE A 161 -3.27 -7.25 -14.15
CA ILE A 161 -2.24 -6.22 -14.39
C ILE A 161 -1.41 -6.55 -15.63
N GLU A 162 -0.90 -7.78 -15.72
CA GLU A 162 -0.10 -8.22 -16.87
C GLU A 162 -0.89 -8.12 -18.18
N TYR A 163 -2.17 -8.50 -18.15
CA TYR A 163 -3.06 -8.38 -19.31
C TYR A 163 -3.21 -6.93 -19.77
N VAL A 164 -3.50 -5.99 -18.86
CA VAL A 164 -3.65 -4.56 -19.22
C VAL A 164 -2.36 -4.01 -19.80
N VAL A 165 -1.24 -4.18 -19.09
CA VAL A 165 0.05 -3.64 -19.50
C VAL A 165 0.48 -4.22 -20.84
N SER A 166 0.41 -5.55 -21.01
CA SER A 166 0.98 -6.23 -22.17
C SER A 166 0.05 -6.25 -23.38
N LYS A 167 -1.28 -6.33 -23.18
CA LYS A 167 -2.26 -6.50 -24.26
C LYS A 167 -3.00 -5.22 -24.61
N ILE A 168 -3.35 -4.41 -23.62
CA ILE A 168 -4.10 -3.16 -23.84
C ILE A 168 -3.11 -2.01 -24.10
N TRP A 169 -2.17 -1.77 -23.19
CA TRP A 169 -1.19 -0.68 -23.35
C TRP A 169 -0.03 -1.04 -24.27
N LYS A 170 0.16 -2.34 -24.57
CA LYS A 170 1.22 -2.88 -25.43
C LYS A 170 2.62 -2.50 -24.94
N MET A 171 2.82 -2.51 -23.62
CA MET A 171 4.08 -2.20 -22.94
C MET A 171 4.76 -3.48 -22.40
N GLU A 172 6.05 -3.40 -22.07
CA GLU A 172 6.76 -4.52 -21.44
C GLU A 172 6.39 -4.61 -19.96
N PHE A 173 5.62 -5.63 -19.58
CA PHE A 173 5.40 -5.95 -18.17
C PHE A 173 6.67 -6.55 -17.56
N MET A 174 7.24 -5.87 -16.57
CA MET A 174 8.49 -6.29 -15.92
C MET A 174 8.24 -7.14 -14.67
N GLY A 175 7.07 -6.97 -14.04
CA GLY A 175 6.64 -7.80 -12.93
C GLY A 175 5.72 -7.09 -11.94
N PHE A 176 5.06 -7.90 -11.12
CA PHE A 176 4.33 -7.47 -9.94
C PHE A 176 5.02 -8.07 -8.71
N TYR A 177 5.26 -7.25 -7.70
CA TYR A 177 6.03 -7.62 -6.52
C TYR A 177 5.22 -7.36 -5.27
N ASP A 178 5.39 -8.22 -4.27
CA ASP A 178 4.86 -8.03 -2.93
C ASP A 178 6.03 -8.02 -1.93
N PHE A 179 6.45 -6.82 -1.55
CA PHE A 179 7.69 -6.58 -0.82
C PHE A 179 7.54 -6.75 0.69
N TRP A 180 8.60 -7.26 1.31
CA TRP A 180 8.67 -7.54 2.73
C TRP A 180 8.83 -6.26 3.57
N ASN A 181 8.00 -6.11 4.59
CA ASN A 181 8.15 -5.09 5.62
C ASN A 181 8.82 -5.68 6.88
N ALA A 182 10.01 -5.18 7.23
CA ALA A 182 10.79 -5.69 8.36
C ALA A 182 10.13 -5.48 9.73
N PHE A 183 9.31 -4.44 9.86
CA PHE A 183 8.67 -4.04 11.12
C PHE A 183 7.38 -4.81 11.34
N GLN A 184 6.57 -4.98 10.29
CA GLN A 184 5.35 -5.79 10.34
C GLN A 184 5.59 -7.30 10.17
N ARG A 185 6.76 -7.70 9.69
CA ARG A 185 7.17 -9.10 9.46
C ARG A 185 6.20 -9.87 8.56
N LYS A 186 5.72 -9.20 7.53
CA LYS A 186 4.88 -9.76 6.47
C LYS A 186 5.07 -8.91 5.20
N PRO A 187 4.72 -9.41 4.01
CA PRO A 187 4.70 -8.56 2.84
C PRO A 187 3.50 -7.61 2.90
N THR A 188 3.74 -6.32 2.66
CA THR A 188 2.73 -5.24 2.83
C THR A 188 2.87 -4.13 1.81
N THR A 189 3.62 -4.36 0.73
CA THR A 189 3.95 -3.29 -0.20
C THR A 189 3.98 -3.87 -1.59
N GLN A 190 2.84 -3.78 -2.27
CA GLN A 190 2.75 -4.23 -3.64
C GLN A 190 3.15 -3.13 -4.62
N ALA A 191 3.84 -3.52 -5.69
CA ALA A 191 4.15 -2.63 -6.79
C ALA A 191 4.16 -3.37 -8.12
N MET A 192 3.73 -2.68 -9.18
CA MET A 192 3.94 -3.13 -10.55
C MET A 192 5.02 -2.29 -11.23
N LEU A 193 5.83 -2.96 -12.04
CA LEU A 193 6.84 -2.35 -12.87
C LEU A 193 6.56 -2.69 -14.34
N PHE A 194 6.63 -1.68 -15.18
CA PHE A 194 6.50 -1.85 -16.62
C PHE A 194 7.32 -0.80 -17.36
N ARG A 195 7.69 -1.12 -18.60
CA ARG A 195 8.51 -0.27 -19.46
C ARG A 195 7.76 0.09 -20.72
N GLN A 196 7.81 1.38 -21.05
CA GLN A 196 7.35 1.91 -22.32
C GLN A 196 8.34 1.51 -23.43
N ASN A 197 7.85 0.73 -24.40
CA ASN A 197 8.49 0.33 -25.66
C ASN A 197 9.85 -0.43 -25.66
N LYS A 198 9.99 -1.19 -26.75
CA LYS A 198 11.26 -1.69 -27.32
C LYS A 198 11.78 -0.81 -28.48
N ASP A 199 10.95 0.05 -29.09
CA ASP A 199 11.21 0.68 -30.40
C ASP A 199 11.03 2.22 -30.43
N THR A 200 11.13 2.92 -29.30
CA THR A 200 11.13 4.41 -29.28
C THR A 200 12.28 4.95 -28.45
N ASP A 201 12.88 6.06 -28.88
CA ASP A 201 14.01 6.76 -28.23
C ASP A 201 13.67 7.34 -26.83
N SER A 202 12.44 7.17 -26.34
CA SER A 202 11.99 7.61 -25.01
C SER A 202 11.83 6.40 -24.07
N GLU A 203 12.91 5.99 -23.41
CA GLU A 203 12.86 4.93 -22.40
C GLU A 203 12.20 5.46 -21.11
N LEU A 204 10.98 5.00 -20.83
CA LEU A 204 10.27 5.25 -19.57
C LEU A 204 10.05 3.92 -18.85
N ILE A 205 10.51 3.84 -17.60
CA ILE A 205 10.16 2.76 -16.68
C ILE A 205 9.22 3.34 -15.63
N CYS A 206 8.02 2.78 -15.54
CA CYS A 206 7.03 3.15 -14.55
C CYS A 206 7.09 2.18 -13.36
N VAL A 207 7.04 2.75 -12.16
CA VAL A 207 6.89 2.03 -10.90
C VAL A 207 5.62 2.56 -10.25
N ALA A 208 4.58 1.74 -10.19
CA ALA A 208 3.34 2.09 -9.51
C ALA A 208 3.20 1.23 -8.25
N PHE A 209 2.95 1.88 -7.12
CA PHE A 209 2.69 1.22 -5.84
C PHE A 209 1.19 1.15 -5.60
N ARG A 210 0.74 0.03 -5.05
CA ARG A 210 -0.61 -0.06 -4.51
C ARG A 210 -0.69 0.81 -3.25
N GLY A 211 -1.72 1.65 -3.20
CA GLY A 211 -2.05 2.44 -2.01
C GLY A 211 -2.96 1.66 -1.06
N THR A 212 -3.82 2.38 -0.36
CA THR A 212 -4.74 1.81 0.64
C THR A 212 -5.86 1.01 -0.01
N GLU A 213 -5.94 -0.29 0.27
CA GLU A 213 -7.07 -1.13 -0.14
C GLU A 213 -8.27 -0.89 0.80
N PRO A 214 -9.51 -0.71 0.28
CA PRO A 214 -10.67 -0.33 1.09
C PRO A 214 -10.93 -1.26 2.28
N PHE A 215 -10.59 -2.55 2.14
CA PHE A 215 -10.86 -3.57 3.14
C PHE A 215 -9.59 -4.12 3.85
N ALA A 216 -8.43 -3.49 3.63
CA ALA A 216 -7.18 -3.87 4.29
C ALA A 216 -6.93 -2.99 5.51
N ALA A 217 -7.25 -3.51 6.70
CA ALA A 217 -7.08 -2.74 7.95
C ALA A 217 -5.63 -2.32 8.20
N ASP A 218 -4.64 -3.10 7.77
CA ASP A 218 -3.22 -2.76 7.94
C ASP A 218 -2.82 -1.49 7.16
N ASP A 219 -3.41 -1.26 5.99
CA ASP A 219 -3.18 -0.07 5.18
C ASP A 219 -3.75 1.16 5.88
N TRP A 220 -5.02 1.06 6.33
CA TRP A 220 -5.67 2.11 7.10
C TRP A 220 -4.95 2.41 8.43
N ILE A 221 -4.42 1.39 9.11
CA ILE A 221 -3.63 1.58 10.33
C ILE A 221 -2.38 2.39 10.03
N THR A 222 -1.74 2.14 8.89
CA THR A 222 -0.57 2.90 8.42
C THR A 222 -0.96 4.35 8.17
N ASP A 223 -2.10 4.62 7.52
CA ASP A 223 -2.57 5.99 7.26
C ASP A 223 -2.96 6.75 8.54
N MET A 224 -3.46 6.03 9.55
CA MET A 224 -3.82 6.59 10.85
C MET A 224 -2.63 6.74 11.79
N ASP A 225 -1.47 6.16 11.47
CA ASP A 225 -0.26 6.34 12.26
C ASP A 225 0.29 7.76 12.09
N LEU A 226 0.71 8.36 13.20
CA LEU A 226 1.32 9.70 13.20
C LEU A 226 2.79 9.63 13.59
N SER A 227 3.34 8.43 13.59
CA SER A 227 4.73 8.18 13.88
C SER A 227 5.64 8.77 12.82
N TYR A 228 6.77 9.33 13.25
CA TYR A 228 7.80 9.83 12.34
C TYR A 228 9.22 9.56 12.84
N TYR A 229 10.15 9.44 11.89
CA TYR A 229 11.58 9.61 12.12
C TYR A 229 12.01 10.93 11.48
N GLU A 230 12.87 11.69 12.17
CA GLU A 230 13.50 12.88 11.59
C GLU A 230 14.81 12.48 10.91
N LEU A 231 14.85 12.67 9.59
CA LEU A 231 15.99 12.35 8.75
C LEU A 231 16.87 13.60 8.54
N PRO A 232 18.20 13.48 8.66
CA PRO A 232 19.12 14.60 8.38
C PRO A 232 18.88 15.19 6.99
N ASN A 233 18.79 16.52 6.90
CA ASN A 233 18.57 17.30 5.67
C ASN A 233 17.25 17.05 4.92
N VAL A 234 16.37 16.18 5.43
CA VAL A 234 15.05 15.89 4.83
C VAL A 234 13.92 16.38 5.75
N GLY A 235 14.08 16.24 7.06
CA GLY A 235 13.05 16.56 8.05
C GLY A 235 12.26 15.33 8.47
N ARG A 236 11.02 15.53 8.93
CA ARG A 236 10.19 14.44 9.48
C ARG A 236 9.51 13.66 8.35
N ALA A 237 9.77 12.37 8.33
CA ALA A 237 9.12 11.42 7.42
C ALA A 237 8.25 10.44 8.22
N HIS A 238 7.11 10.07 7.65
CA HIS A 238 6.17 9.13 8.27
C HIS A 238 6.79 7.73 8.41
N CYS A 239 6.74 7.14 9.62
CA CYS A 239 7.39 5.86 9.91
C CYS A 239 6.86 4.75 9.02
N GLY A 240 5.53 4.55 9.00
CA GLY A 240 4.92 3.43 8.29
C GLY A 240 5.27 3.40 6.79
N PHE A 241 5.39 4.57 6.15
CA PHE A 241 5.79 4.64 4.73
C PHE A 241 7.27 4.32 4.50
N MET A 242 8.16 4.77 5.39
CA MET A 242 9.57 4.35 5.32
C MET A 242 9.71 2.85 5.57
N GLU A 243 8.99 2.30 6.54
CA GLU A 243 8.97 0.87 6.85
C GLU A 243 8.48 0.03 5.68
N ALA A 244 7.38 0.45 5.02
CA ALA A 244 6.85 -0.15 3.79
C ALA A 244 7.86 -0.13 2.64
N LEU A 245 8.58 0.99 2.44
CA LEU A 245 9.60 1.10 1.41
C LEU A 245 10.87 0.27 1.69
N GLY A 246 11.06 -0.21 2.91
CA GLY A 246 12.15 -1.11 3.27
C GLY A 246 13.20 -0.51 4.21
N LEU A 247 12.83 0.47 5.04
CA LEU A 247 13.66 0.87 6.19
C LEU A 247 14.11 -0.36 6.98
N GLN A 248 15.37 -0.37 7.40
CA GLN A 248 15.95 -1.47 8.17
C GLN A 248 16.00 -1.12 9.66
N ARG A 249 15.64 -2.09 10.52
CA ARG A 249 15.68 -1.93 11.97
C ARG A 249 17.11 -1.69 12.43
N GLY A 250 17.32 -0.66 13.24
CA GLY A 250 18.61 -0.27 13.80
C GLY A 250 19.53 0.47 12.82
N SER A 251 19.70 -0.04 11.60
CA SER A 251 20.62 0.56 10.62
C SER A 251 20.01 1.65 9.72
N GLY A 252 18.70 1.86 9.77
CA GLY A 252 18.02 2.86 8.94
C GLY A 252 18.05 2.51 7.44
N TRP A 253 18.72 3.33 6.63
CA TRP A 253 18.85 3.16 5.18
C TRP A 253 20.29 2.79 4.77
N PRO A 254 20.78 1.57 5.09
CA PRO A 254 22.11 1.15 4.68
C PRO A 254 22.25 1.15 3.14
N LYS A 255 23.45 1.36 2.62
CA LYS A 255 23.68 1.38 1.15
C LYS A 255 23.30 0.04 0.50
N ASN A 256 23.65 -1.07 1.16
CA ASN A 256 23.36 -2.43 0.75
C ASN A 256 22.75 -3.20 1.93
N ILE A 257 21.78 -4.06 1.68
CA ILE A 257 21.25 -4.99 2.67
C ILE A 257 22.12 -6.27 2.64
N PRO A 258 22.43 -6.89 3.79
CA PRO A 258 23.00 -8.23 3.82
C PRO A 258 22.20 -9.20 2.95
N GLN A 259 22.86 -10.20 2.36
CA GLN A 259 22.14 -11.22 1.58
C GLN A 259 21.02 -11.83 2.43
N SER A 260 19.80 -11.67 1.95
CA SER A 260 18.57 -12.10 2.59
C SER A 260 17.64 -12.63 1.52
N ASN A 261 16.87 -13.67 1.84
CA ASN A 261 15.82 -14.18 0.96
C ASN A 261 14.62 -13.22 0.88
N ARG A 262 14.62 -12.11 1.63
CA ARG A 262 13.56 -11.09 1.63
C ARG A 262 13.89 -9.97 0.67
N GLN A 263 12.92 -9.63 -0.17
CA GLN A 263 12.97 -8.48 -1.07
C GLN A 263 12.32 -7.27 -0.41
N TYR A 264 13.03 -6.16 -0.37
CA TYR A 264 12.57 -4.87 0.13
C TYR A 264 12.36 -3.92 -1.04
N ALA A 265 11.30 -3.12 -1.01
CA ALA A 265 10.84 -2.33 -2.16
C ALA A 265 11.94 -1.42 -2.72
N TYR A 266 12.48 -0.50 -1.90
CA TYR A 266 13.52 0.45 -2.32
C TYR A 266 14.73 -0.26 -2.94
N TYR A 267 15.26 -1.29 -2.28
CA TYR A 267 16.47 -1.97 -2.72
C TYR A 267 16.26 -2.78 -3.99
N THR A 268 15.15 -3.52 -4.06
CA THR A 268 14.85 -4.36 -5.22
C THR A 268 14.58 -3.50 -6.46
N ILE A 269 13.75 -2.47 -6.32
CA ILE A 269 13.44 -1.54 -7.42
C ILE A 269 14.70 -0.79 -7.86
N ARG A 270 15.51 -0.29 -6.93
CA ARG A 270 16.78 0.38 -7.24
C ARG A 270 17.72 -0.52 -8.06
N GLU A 271 17.86 -1.79 -7.71
CA GLU A 271 18.71 -2.72 -8.47
C GLU A 271 18.11 -3.10 -9.83
N ILE A 272 16.78 -3.18 -9.96
CA ILE A 272 16.11 -3.34 -11.27
C ILE A 272 16.42 -2.14 -12.16
N LEU A 273 16.23 -0.91 -11.66
CA LEU A 273 16.45 0.31 -12.42
C LEU A 273 17.91 0.48 -12.83
N LYS A 274 18.87 0.25 -11.92
CA LYS A 274 20.31 0.30 -12.25
C LYS A 274 20.72 -0.63 -13.39
N LYS A 275 20.10 -1.81 -13.50
CA LYS A 275 20.41 -2.78 -14.55
C LYS A 275 19.80 -2.42 -15.90
N ARG A 276 18.79 -1.55 -15.92
CA ARG A 276 18.00 -1.25 -17.11
C ARG A 276 18.28 0.14 -17.67
N MET A 277 18.70 1.09 -16.85
CA MET A 277 19.05 2.46 -17.24
C MET A 277 20.53 2.61 -17.66
N VAL A 278 21.08 1.64 -18.39
CA VAL A 278 22.49 1.63 -18.87
C VAL A 278 22.54 2.07 -20.32
#